data_AF-A0A208Y552-F1
#
_entry.id   AF-A0A208Y552-F1
#
_cell.length_a   1.000
_cell.length_b   1.000
_cell.length_c   1.000
_cell.angle_alpha   90.00
_cell.angle_beta   90.00
_cell.angle_gamma   90.00
#
_symmetry.space_group_name_H-M   'P 1'
#
loop_
_entity.id
_entity.type
_entity.pdbx_description
1 polymer ?
#
loop_
_entity_poly.entity_id
_entity_poly.type
_entity_poly.pdbx_seq_one_letter_code
_entity_poly.pdbx_strand_id
1 'polypeptide(L)'
;MRTLIIIAIGLVLAIALLRVVPAPHRTWAAGLFTLAWLAACAWNLRTGLSHGYTLAEELPIHAALFGIPALVAWGLWWWARRG
;
A
#
# COMPACT_ATOMS: atom_id res chain seq x y z
N MET A 1 -16.66 7.30 0.62
CA MET A 1 -15.44 7.73 1.36
C MET A 1 -14.60 6.56 1.91
N ARG A 2 -14.76 5.32 1.42
CA ARG A 2 -14.01 4.13 1.88
C ARG A 2 -12.57 4.07 1.33
N THR A 3 -12.39 4.44 0.07
CA THR A 3 -11.11 4.43 -0.66
C THR A 3 -10.06 5.35 -0.05
N LEU A 4 -10.44 6.58 0.28
CA LEU A 4 -9.55 7.54 0.95
C LEU A 4 -9.09 7.04 2.33
N ILE A 5 -9.99 6.41 3.10
CA ILE A 5 -9.65 5.83 4.40
C ILE A 5 -8.63 4.70 4.24
N ILE A 6 -8.84 3.81 3.25
CA ILE A 6 -7.90 2.70 3.01
C ILE A 6 -6.52 3.24 2.59
N ILE A 7 -6.46 4.24 1.70
CA ILE A 7 -5.21 4.88 1.31
C ILE A 7 -4.51 5.50 2.54
N ALA A 8 -5.26 6.24 3.37
CA ALA A 8 -4.72 6.84 4.58
C ALA A 8 -4.16 5.79 5.56
N ILE A 9 -4.88 4.69 5.77
CA ILE A 9 -4.40 3.56 6.58
C ILE A 9 -3.09 3.00 5.99
N GLY A 10 -3.03 2.79 4.68
CA GLY A 10 -1.84 2.28 4.00
C GLY A 10 -0.63 3.19 4.19
N LEU A 11 -0.84 4.50 4.08
CA LEU A 11 0.20 5.50 4.30
C LEU A 11 0.69 5.49 5.75
N VAL A 12 -0.23 5.50 6.72
CA VAL A 12 0.13 5.46 8.15
C VAL A 12 0.92 4.19 8.47
N LEU A 13 0.48 3.03 7.97
CA LEU A 13 1.19 1.77 8.17
C LEU A 13 2.56 1.76 7.50
N ALA A 14 2.68 2.24 6.26
CA ALA A 14 3.96 2.34 5.55
C ALA A 14 4.97 3.20 6.31
N ILE A 15 4.53 4.39 6.75
CA ILE A 15 5.35 5.34 7.50
C ILE A 15 5.74 4.72 8.85
N ALA A 16 4.77 4.26 9.64
CA ALA A 16 5.02 3.69 10.96
C ALA A 16 6.01 2.52 10.90
N LEU A 17 5.80 1.58 9.97
CA LEU A 17 6.65 0.42 9.80
C LEU A 17 8.12 0.82 9.52
N LEU A 18 8.36 1.71 8.55
CA LEU A 18 9.72 2.10 8.17
C LEU A 18 10.41 3.00 9.19
N ARG A 19 9.65 3.68 10.06
CA ARG A 19 10.20 4.47 11.17
C ARG A 19 10.65 3.60 12.34
N VAL A 20 9.96 2.48 12.60
CA VAL A 20 10.28 1.56 13.69
C VAL A 20 11.35 0.53 13.28
N VAL A 21 11.36 0.10 12.03
CA VAL A 21 12.27 -0.95 11.56
C VAL A 21 13.72 -0.44 11.43
N PRO A 22 14.71 -1.14 12.01
CA PRO A 22 16.13 -0.81 11.88
C PRO A 22 16.60 -0.83 10.42
N ALA A 23 17.56 0.04 10.07
CA ALA A 23 18.06 0.21 8.71
C ALA A 23 18.38 -1.11 7.94
N PRO A 24 19.03 -2.12 8.54
CA PRO A 24 19.32 -3.39 7.85
C PRO A 24 18.07 -4.14 7.37
N HIS A 25 16.95 -3.98 8.06
CA HIS A 25 15.72 -4.73 7.83
C HIS A 25 14.69 -3.94 7.01
N ARG A 26 14.95 -2.66 6.68
CA ARG A 26 13.98 -1.81 5.99
C ARG A 26 13.59 -2.31 4.60
N THR A 27 14.50 -2.98 3.89
CA THR A 27 14.20 -3.59 2.58
C THR A 27 13.19 -4.72 2.73
N TRP A 28 13.40 -5.61 3.69
CA TRP A 28 12.49 -6.69 4.00
C TRP A 28 11.13 -6.16 4.48
N ALA A 29 11.13 -5.12 5.32
CA ALA A 29 9.90 -4.49 5.78
C ALA A 29 9.11 -3.82 4.64
N ALA A 30 9.77 -3.10 3.73
CA ALA A 30 9.12 -2.51 2.56
C ALA A 30 8.53 -3.59 1.64
N GLY A 31 9.26 -4.69 1.42
CA GLY A 31 8.78 -5.83 0.64
C GLY A 31 7.57 -6.51 1.29
N LEU A 32 7.65 -6.83 2.58
CA LEU A 32 6.57 -7.47 3.34
C LEU A 32 5.32 -6.58 3.40
N PHE A 33 5.50 -5.28 3.63
CA PHE A 33 4.42 -4.30 3.55
C PHE A 33 3.76 -4.31 2.17
N THR A 34 4.56 -4.26 1.10
CA THR A 34 4.04 -4.25 -0.28
C THR A 34 3.20 -5.50 -0.55
N LEU A 35 3.68 -6.69 -0.15
CA LEU A 35 2.94 -7.95 -0.32
C LEU A 35 1.65 -7.99 0.51
N ALA A 36 1.73 -7.63 1.79
CA ALA A 36 0.57 -7.59 2.67
C ALA A 36 -0.48 -6.56 2.18
N TRP A 37 -0.02 -5.40 1.72
CA TRP A 37 -0.88 -4.35 1.18
C TRP A 37 -1.53 -4.77 -0.13
N LEU A 38 -0.79 -5.44 -1.03
CA LEU A 38 -1.34 -6.00 -2.26
C LEU A 38 -2.46 -7.00 -1.95
N ALA A 39 -2.28 -7.87 -0.96
CA ALA A 39 -3.31 -8.81 -0.54
C ALA A 39 -4.57 -8.09 -0.01
N ALA A 40 -4.41 -7.04 0.79
CA ALA A 40 -5.51 -6.21 1.25
C ALA A 40 -6.24 -5.51 0.09
N CYS A 41 -5.50 -4.99 -0.89
CA CYS A 41 -6.06 -4.39 -2.10
C CYS A 41 -6.83 -5.41 -2.94
N ALA A 42 -6.30 -6.62 -3.12
CA ALA A 42 -6.96 -7.69 -3.87
C ALA A 42 -8.26 -8.15 -3.17
N TRP A 43 -8.26 -8.23 -1.84
CA TRP A 43 -9.47 -8.52 -1.07
C TRP A 43 -10.52 -7.40 -1.23
N ASN A 44 -10.07 -6.14 -1.18
CA ASN A 44 -10.93 -4.99 -1.41
C ASN A 44 -11.56 -5.00 -2.81
N LEU A 45 -10.77 -5.35 -3.84
CA LEU A 45 -11.22 -5.47 -5.24
C LEU A 45 -12.28 -6.56 -5.37
N ARG A 46 -12.01 -7.75 -4.83
CA ARG A 46 -12.97 -8.86 -4.82
C ARG A 46 -14.30 -8.45 -4.17
N THR A 47 -14.23 -7.68 -3.10
CA THR A 47 -15.42 -7.15 -2.43
C THR A 47 -16.15 -6.17 -3.35
N GLY A 48 -15.45 -5.27 -4.06
CA GLY A 48 -16.05 -4.32 -5.02
C GLY A 48 -16.74 -5.01 -6.20
N LEU A 49 -16.09 -6.02 -6.79
CA LEU A 49 -16.68 -6.82 -7.88
C LEU A 49 -17.96 -7.55 -7.46
N SER A 50 -18.05 -7.95 -6.19
CA SER A 50 -19.24 -8.61 -5.62
C SER A 50 -20.44 -7.66 -5.46
N HIS A 51 -20.23 -6.34 -5.54
CA HIS A 51 -21.29 -5.33 -5.54
C HIS A 51 -21.79 -4.97 -6.95
N GLY A 52 -21.26 -5.62 -8.00
CA GLY A 52 -21.71 -5.45 -9.39
C GLY A 52 -20.91 -4.46 -10.23
N TYR A 53 -19.83 -3.88 -9.69
CA TYR A 53 -18.90 -3.05 -10.47
C TYR A 53 -18.04 -3.89 -11.41
N THR A 54 -17.72 -3.35 -12.59
CA THR A 54 -16.84 -4.03 -13.54
C THR A 54 -15.37 -3.90 -13.12
N LEU A 55 -14.53 -4.86 -13.55
CA LEU A 55 -13.10 -4.80 -13.30
C LEU A 55 -12.46 -3.54 -13.88
N ALA A 56 -12.90 -3.09 -15.05
CA ALA A 56 -12.35 -1.91 -15.72
C ALA A 56 -12.62 -0.60 -14.93
N GLU A 57 -13.73 -0.52 -14.21
CA GLU A 57 -14.06 0.63 -13.36
C GLU A 57 -13.27 0.61 -12.04
N GLU A 58 -13.07 -0.57 -11.46
CA GLU A 58 -12.39 -0.73 -10.18
C GLU A 58 -10.85 -0.74 -10.28
N LEU A 59 -10.29 -1.13 -11.43
CA LEU A 59 -8.84 -1.28 -11.62
C LEU A 59 -8.06 0.03 -11.45
N PRO A 60 -8.48 1.18 -12.01
CA PRO A 60 -7.78 2.46 -11.83
C PRO A 60 -7.78 2.91 -10.36
N ILE A 61 -8.90 2.67 -9.67
CA ILE A 61 -9.05 2.98 -8.25
C ILE A 61 -8.10 2.10 -7.43
N HIS A 62 -8.03 0.81 -7.74
CA HIS A 62 -7.14 -0.13 -7.08
C HIS A 62 -5.66 0.14 -7.38
N ALA A 63 -5.34 0.62 -8.58
CA ALA A 63 -4.00 1.05 -8.95
C ALA A 63 -3.54 2.22 -8.07
N ALA A 64 -4.40 3.22 -7.80
CA ALA A 64 -4.08 4.29 -6.87
C ALA A 64 -4.03 3.79 -5.41
N LEU A 65 -4.97 2.94 -5.01
CA LEU A 65 -5.10 2.42 -3.66
C LEU A 65 -3.90 1.54 -3.23
N PHE A 66 -3.34 0.77 -4.16
CA PHE A 66 -2.10 0.03 -3.95
C PHE A 66 -0.87 0.91 -4.20
N GLY A 67 -0.85 1.62 -5.32
CA GLY A 67 0.32 2.33 -5.82
C GLY A 67 0.79 3.43 -4.89
N ILE A 68 -0.12 4.24 -4.34
CA ILE A 68 0.26 5.37 -3.48
C ILE A 68 0.99 4.89 -2.21
N PRO A 69 0.44 3.97 -1.39
CA PRO A 69 1.16 3.49 -0.21
C PRO A 69 2.45 2.74 -0.54
N ALA A 70 2.47 1.93 -1.61
CA ALA A 70 3.67 1.21 -2.03
C ALA A 70 4.79 2.18 -2.45
N LEU A 71 4.48 3.16 -3.29
CA LEU A 71 5.44 4.18 -3.72
C LEU A 71 6.00 4.97 -2.54
N VAL A 72 5.17 5.31 -1.56
CA VAL A 72 5.62 5.99 -0.33
C VAL A 72 6.55 5.10 0.49
N ALA A 73 6.24 3.81 0.67
CA ALA A 73 7.13 2.89 1.38
C ALA A 73 8.52 2.81 0.71
N TRP A 74 8.56 2.63 -0.62
CA TRP A 74 9.83 2.55 -1.36
C TRP A 74 10.56 3.89 -1.42
N GLY A 75 9.84 5.02 -1.53
CA GLY A 75 10.40 6.37 -1.47
C GLY A 75 11.05 6.68 -0.12
N LEU A 76 10.40 6.32 0.99
CA LEU A 76 10.93 6.46 2.34
C LEU A 76 12.19 5.61 2.54
N TRP A 77 12.16 4.36 2.09
CA TRP A 77 13.31 3.47 2.11
C TRP A 77 14.50 4.04 1.31
N TRP A 78 14.23 4.59 0.13
CA TRP A 78 15.25 5.18 -0.74
C TRP A 78 15.87 6.43 -0.12
N TRP A 79 15.05 7.32 0.44
CA TRP A 79 15.52 8.51 1.12
C TRP A 79 16.36 8.16 2.35
N ALA A 80 15.92 7.17 3.12
CA ALA A 80 16.60 6.71 4.33
C ALA A 80 17.94 5.98 4.09
N ARG A 81 18.31 5.73 2.82
CA ARG A 81 19.62 5.19 2.41
C ARG A 81 20.60 6.27 1.93
N ARG A 82 20.10 7.48 1.67
CA ARG A 82 20.91 8.60 1.14
C ARG A 82 21.46 9.51 2.24
N GLY A 83 20.93 9.45 3.45
CA GLY A 83 21.44 10.13 4.64
C GLY A 83 22.12 9.16 5.58
#